data_AF-A0A1Y3PQU4-F1
#
_entry.id   AF-A0A1Y3PQU4-F1
#
_cell.length_a   1.000
_cell.length_b   1.000
_cell.length_c   1.000
_cell.angle_alpha   90.00
_cell.angle_beta   90.00
_cell.angle_gamma   90.00
#
_symmetry.space_group_name_H-M   'P 1'
#
loop_
_entity.id
_entity.type
_entity.pdbx_description
1 polymer ?
#
loop_
_entity_poly.entity_id
_entity_poly.type
_entity_poly.pdbx_seq_one_letter_code
_entity_poly.pdbx_strand_id
1 'polypeptide(L)'
;MQEIMEKARQLADLIVRSEEVDFYRRAEQQIKRSQKVQSLIAQIKRKQKELVHAKHLNKEQLAAQLEQELERLQDELDEIPIVAEFKESQLEINDLLQMVTNVIANTISEKIILSTGGDPLTGETGLMPLEDEKK
;
A
#
# COMPACT_ATOMS: atom_id res chain seq x y z
N MET A 1 -9.59 -24.06 -0.05
CA MET A 1 -9.83 -22.60 -0.07
C MET A 1 -10.21 -22.03 1.29
N GLN A 2 -11.20 -22.58 2.02
CA GLN A 2 -11.57 -22.05 3.35
C GLN A 2 -10.40 -21.99 4.34
N GLU A 3 -9.60 -23.06 4.42
CA GLU A 3 -8.43 -23.12 5.31
C GLU A 3 -7.37 -22.05 4.98
N ILE A 4 -7.11 -21.78 3.69
CA ILE A 4 -6.19 -20.72 3.25
C ILE A 4 -6.70 -19.36 3.71
N MET A 5 -7.99 -19.09 3.55
CA MET A 5 -8.60 -17.83 3.99
C MET A 5 -8.55 -17.67 5.50
N GLU A 6 -8.74 -18.76 6.25
CA GLU A 6 -8.63 -18.74 7.71
C GLU A 6 -7.20 -18.44 8.17
N LYS A 7 -6.20 -19.07 7.55
CA LYS A 7 -4.78 -18.80 7.82
C LYS A 7 -4.38 -17.37 7.44
N ALA A 8 -4.90 -16.86 6.32
CA ALA A 8 -4.68 -15.46 5.93
C ALA A 8 -5.28 -14.48 6.95
N ARG A 9 -6.46 -14.78 7.52
CA ARG A 9 -7.05 -13.97 8.60
C ARG A 9 -6.21 -14.01 9.88
N GLN A 10 -5.72 -15.19 10.27
CA GLN A 10 -4.82 -15.34 11.42
C GLN A 10 -3.53 -14.52 11.22
N LEU A 11 -2.97 -14.53 10.01
CA LEU A 11 -1.81 -13.70 9.66
C LEU A 11 -2.13 -12.21 9.74
N ALA A 12 -3.30 -11.79 9.24
CA ALA A 12 -3.74 -10.40 9.34
C ALA A 12 -3.87 -9.95 10.81
N ASP A 13 -4.40 -10.81 11.70
CA ASP A 13 -4.50 -10.52 13.13
C ASP A 13 -3.13 -10.34 13.80
N LEU A 14 -2.11 -11.06 13.33
CA LEU A 14 -0.72 -10.90 13.80
C LEU A 14 -0.12 -9.58 13.30
N ILE A 15 -0.30 -9.26 12.01
CA ILE A 15 0.17 -8.00 11.43
C ILE A 15 -0.46 -6.81 12.16
N VAL A 16 -1.75 -6.88 12.48
CA VAL A 16 -2.45 -5.81 13.20
C VAL A 16 -1.88 -5.52 14.60
N ARG A 17 -1.15 -6.48 15.19
CA ARG A 17 -0.49 -6.35 16.49
C ARG A 17 0.99 -5.98 16.38
N SER A 18 1.49 -5.72 15.17
CA SER A 18 2.88 -5.33 14.96
C SER A 18 3.13 -3.88 15.36
N GLU A 19 4.40 -3.55 15.63
CA GLU A 19 4.80 -2.21 16.06
C GLU A 19 4.53 -1.16 14.98
N GLU A 20 4.69 -1.54 13.70
CA GLU A 20 4.45 -0.69 12.53
C GLU A 20 2.97 -0.29 12.44
N VAL A 21 2.05 -1.24 12.72
CA VAL A 21 0.61 -0.94 12.74
C VAL A 21 0.23 -0.06 13.93
N ASP A 22 0.83 -0.29 15.10
CA ASP A 22 0.60 0.57 16.26
C ASP A 22 1.16 1.99 16.05
N PHE A 23 2.32 2.13 15.41
CA PHE A 23 2.89 3.42 15.03
C PHE A 23 1.97 4.18 14.08
N TYR A 24 1.50 3.53 13.00
CA TYR A 24 0.52 4.11 12.09
C TYR A 24 -0.77 4.55 12.78
N ARG A 25 -1.32 3.73 13.68
CA ARG A 25 -2.54 4.07 14.43
C ARG A 25 -2.34 5.31 15.28
N ARG A 26 -1.19 5.45 15.95
CA ARG A 26 -0.86 6.64 16.74
C ARG A 26 -0.75 7.88 15.86
N ALA A 27 0.01 7.80 14.76
CA ALA A 27 0.16 8.91 13.83
C ALA A 27 -1.20 9.31 13.21
N GLU A 28 -2.04 8.35 12.84
CA GLU A 28 -3.38 8.59 12.31
C GLU A 28 -4.27 9.34 13.32
N GLN A 29 -4.20 8.97 14.61
CA GLN A 29 -4.93 9.67 15.66
C GLN A 29 -4.46 11.12 15.85
N GLN A 30 -3.15 11.37 15.77
CA GLN A 30 -2.60 12.72 15.83
C GLN A 30 -3.12 13.58 14.68
N ILE A 31 -3.13 13.03 13.46
CA ILE A 31 -3.68 13.68 12.26
C ILE A 31 -5.17 14.00 12.42
N LYS A 32 -5.97 13.05 12.91
CA LYS A 32 -7.42 13.22 13.13
C LYS A 32 -7.74 14.30 14.15
N ARG A 33 -6.89 14.47 15.18
CA ARG A 33 -7.07 15.48 16.24
C ARG A 33 -6.57 16.86 15.84
N SER A 34 -5.69 16.97 14.84
CA SER A 34 -5.12 18.25 14.43
C SER A 34 -6.09 19.04 13.56
N GLN A 35 -6.69 20.08 14.15
CA GLN A 35 -7.61 20.98 13.44
C GLN A 35 -6.94 21.65 12.22
N LYS A 36 -5.64 22.01 12.33
CA LYS A 36 -4.87 22.60 11.22
C LYS A 36 -4.79 21.64 10.04
N VAL A 37 -4.38 20.39 10.31
CA VAL A 37 -4.25 19.35 9.28
C VAL A 37 -5.60 19.04 8.64
N GLN A 38 -6.66 18.87 9.43
CA GLN A 38 -8.00 18.61 8.91
C GLN A 38 -8.50 19.77 8.03
N SER A 39 -8.21 21.01 8.41
CA SER A 39 -8.54 22.20 7.61
C SER A 39 -7.81 22.19 6.25
N LEU A 40 -6.50 21.94 6.24
CA LEU A 40 -5.71 21.85 5.02
C LEU A 40 -6.19 20.72 4.10
N ILE A 41 -6.44 19.53 4.65
CA ILE A 41 -6.98 18.38 3.90
C ILE A 41 -8.33 18.75 3.26
N ALA A 42 -9.21 19.43 4.00
CA ALA A 42 -10.52 19.85 3.47
C ALA A 42 -10.37 20.87 2.32
N GLN A 43 -9.42 21.80 2.44
CA GLN A 43 -9.13 22.79 1.39
C GLN A 43 -8.55 22.12 0.14
N ILE A 44 -7.58 21.21 0.30
CA ILE A 44 -6.99 20.43 -0.79
C ILE A 44 -8.07 19.66 -1.54
N LYS A 45 -8.95 18.93 -0.82
CA LYS A 45 -10.05 18.17 -1.44
C LYS A 45 -11.01 19.05 -2.25
N ARG A 46 -11.32 20.25 -1.76
CA ARG A 46 -12.17 21.22 -2.48
C ARG A 46 -11.49 21.67 -3.78
N LYS A 47 -10.22 22.06 -3.71
CA LYS A 47 -9.46 22.52 -4.88
C LYS A 47 -9.20 21.42 -5.90
N GLN A 48 -9.00 20.17 -5.47
CA GLN A 48 -8.92 19.02 -6.38
C GLN A 48 -10.23 18.85 -7.17
N LYS A 49 -11.39 18.99 -6.52
CA LYS A 49 -12.68 18.93 -7.21
C LYS A 49 -12.85 20.08 -8.20
N GLU A 50 -12.47 21.30 -7.80
CA GLU A 50 -12.46 22.46 -8.69
C GLU A 50 -11.53 22.27 -9.89
N LEU A 51 -10.35 21.69 -9.67
CA LEU A 51 -9.37 21.39 -10.72
C LEU A 51 -9.93 20.37 -11.72
N VAL A 52 -10.51 19.26 -11.24
CA VAL A 52 -11.15 18.25 -12.09
C VAL A 52 -12.26 18.89 -12.93
N HIS A 53 -13.06 19.78 -12.33
CA HIS A 53 -14.10 20.51 -13.05
C HIS A 53 -13.54 21.50 -14.08
N ALA A 54 -12.48 22.25 -13.74
CA ALA A 54 -11.82 23.17 -14.65
C ALA A 54 -11.20 22.45 -15.86
N LYS A 55 -10.55 21.29 -15.63
CA LYS A 55 -10.04 20.41 -16.68
C LYS A 55 -11.15 19.88 -17.58
N HIS A 56 -12.27 19.43 -17.00
CA HIS A 56 -13.44 18.99 -17.77
C HIS A 56 -14.03 20.10 -18.66
N LEU A 57 -13.98 21.36 -18.20
CA LEU A 57 -14.44 22.52 -18.97
C LEU A 57 -13.38 23.11 -19.90
N ASN A 58 -12.20 22.48 -20.05
CA ASN A 58 -11.06 22.97 -20.82
C ASN A 58 -10.62 24.40 -20.44
N LYS A 59 -10.75 24.77 -19.17
CA LYS A 59 -10.30 26.07 -18.64
C LYS A 59 -8.84 25.99 -18.19
N GLU A 60 -7.92 25.91 -19.15
CA GLU A 60 -6.49 25.64 -18.89
C GLU A 60 -5.83 26.66 -17.94
N GLN A 61 -6.10 27.96 -18.11
CA GLN A 61 -5.55 28.99 -17.22
C GLN A 61 -6.00 28.83 -15.77
N LEU A 62 -7.28 28.49 -15.55
CA LEU A 62 -7.82 28.24 -14.22
C LEU A 62 -7.25 26.95 -13.62
N ALA A 63 -7.12 25.90 -14.44
CA ALA A 63 -6.52 24.64 -14.02
C ALA A 63 -5.07 24.84 -13.55
N ALA A 64 -4.26 25.60 -14.29
CA ALA A 64 -2.88 25.91 -13.90
C ALA A 64 -2.79 26.69 -12.58
N GLN A 65 -3.69 27.65 -12.35
CA GLN A 65 -3.75 28.38 -11.07
C GLN A 65 -4.12 27.47 -9.90
N LEU A 66 -5.10 26.57 -10.10
CA LEU A 66 -5.52 25.60 -9.09
C LEU A 66 -4.42 24.58 -8.79
N GLU A 67 -3.64 24.17 -9.79
CA GLU A 67 -2.48 23.28 -9.60
C GLU A 67 -1.40 23.96 -8.73
N GLN A 68 -1.03 25.22 -9.02
CA GLN A 68 -0.08 25.96 -8.19
C GLN A 68 -0.58 26.19 -6.75
N GLU A 69 -1.88 26.38 -6.56
CA GLU A 69 -2.44 26.52 -5.22
C GLU A 69 -2.51 25.19 -4.47
N LEU A 70 -2.79 24.09 -5.18
CA LEU A 70 -2.72 22.74 -4.64
C LEU A 70 -1.31 22.35 -4.23
N GLU A 71 -0.30 22.71 -5.02
CA GLU A 71 1.11 22.48 -4.71
C GLU A 71 1.49 23.19 -3.40
N ARG A 72 1.20 24.49 -3.30
CA ARG A 72 1.45 25.26 -2.06
C ARG A 72 0.76 24.69 -0.82
N LEU A 73 -0.49 24.23 -0.95
CA LEU A 73 -1.22 23.63 0.16
C LEU A 73 -0.67 22.25 0.55
N GLN A 74 -0.17 21.49 -0.43
CA GLN A 74 0.51 20.21 -0.18
C GLN A 74 1.85 20.45 0.53
N ASP A 75 2.62 21.44 0.10
CA ASP A 75 3.87 21.82 0.77
C ASP A 75 3.61 22.24 2.22
N GLU A 76 2.60 23.10 2.46
CA GLU A 76 2.24 23.50 3.83
C GLU A 76 1.77 22.29 4.68
N LEU A 77 1.07 21.34 4.07
CA LEU A 77 0.65 20.12 4.77
C LEU A 77 1.87 19.26 5.11
N ASP A 78 2.82 19.14 4.21
CA ASP A 78 4.02 18.30 4.32
C ASP A 78 5.04 18.85 5.31
N GLU A 79 5.09 20.16 5.49
CA GLU A 79 5.91 20.82 6.53
C GLU A 79 5.44 20.51 7.96
N ILE A 80 4.22 19.99 8.15
CA ILE A 80 3.70 19.67 9.48
C ILE A 80 4.35 18.37 9.99
N PRO A 81 5.06 18.38 11.14
CA PRO A 81 5.80 17.20 11.63
C PRO A 81 4.95 15.93 11.77
N ILE A 82 3.72 16.06 12.28
CA ILE A 82 2.81 14.92 12.44
C ILE A 82 2.33 14.34 11.10
N VAL A 83 2.37 15.12 10.01
CA VAL A 83 2.07 14.64 8.65
C VAL A 83 3.25 13.85 8.11
N ALA A 84 4.47 14.34 8.31
CA ALA A 84 5.67 13.58 7.95
C ALA A 84 5.73 12.23 8.68
N GLU A 85 5.50 12.23 10.00
CA GLU A 85 5.41 11.01 10.82
C GLU A 85 4.31 10.06 10.32
N PHE A 86 3.15 10.60 9.95
CA PHE A 86 2.09 9.80 9.36
C PHE A 86 2.51 9.17 8.03
N LYS A 87 3.12 9.94 7.12
CA LYS A 87 3.62 9.42 5.82
C LYS A 87 4.66 8.32 6.01
N GLU A 88 5.61 8.52 6.92
CA GLU A 88 6.60 7.51 7.29
C GLU A 88 5.94 6.23 7.79
N SER A 89 4.96 6.34 8.71
CA SER A 89 4.20 5.18 9.17
C SER A 89 3.43 4.44 8.07
N GLN A 90 3.02 5.14 6.99
CA GLN A 90 2.39 4.47 5.83
C GLN A 90 3.40 3.66 5.02
N LEU A 91 4.63 4.18 4.89
CA LEU A 91 5.72 3.47 4.21
C LEU A 91 6.10 2.21 4.98
N GLU A 92 6.26 2.30 6.29
CA GLU A 92 6.59 1.13 7.13
C GLU A 92 5.52 0.03 7.04
N ILE A 93 4.22 0.39 7.09
CA ILE A 93 3.15 -0.59 6.85
C ILE A 93 3.25 -1.19 5.45
N ASN A 94 3.54 -0.38 4.44
CA ASN A 94 3.63 -0.89 3.07
C ASN A 94 4.78 -1.90 2.94
N ASP A 95 5.94 -1.57 3.50
CA ASP A 95 7.13 -2.43 3.50
C ASP A 95 6.87 -3.73 4.26
N LEU A 96 6.17 -3.68 5.40
CA LEU A 96 5.73 -4.88 6.13
C LEU A 96 4.85 -5.77 5.24
N LEU A 97 3.84 -5.19 4.57
CA LEU A 97 2.93 -5.94 3.70
C LEU A 97 3.65 -6.52 2.48
N GLN A 98 4.59 -5.78 1.88
CA GLN A 98 5.42 -6.26 0.80
C GLN A 98 6.33 -7.40 1.24
N MET A 99 6.97 -7.29 2.42
CA MET A 99 7.82 -8.34 2.99
C MET A 99 7.04 -9.64 3.17
N VAL A 100 5.85 -9.58 3.78
CA VAL A 100 4.98 -10.75 3.97
C VAL A 100 4.60 -11.37 2.62
N THR A 101 4.24 -10.54 1.65
CA THR A 101 3.87 -10.99 0.30
C THR A 101 5.03 -11.70 -0.39
N ASN A 102 6.23 -11.14 -0.31
CA ASN A 102 7.45 -11.71 -0.88
C ASN A 102 7.81 -13.05 -0.22
N VAL A 103 7.71 -13.15 1.11
CA VAL A 103 7.95 -14.41 1.83
C VAL A 103 6.96 -15.49 1.38
N ILE A 104 5.67 -15.17 1.25
CA ILE A 104 4.66 -16.11 0.77
C ILE A 104 4.96 -16.54 -0.67
N ALA A 105 5.22 -15.59 -1.56
CA ALA A 105 5.50 -15.86 -2.96
C ALA A 105 6.74 -16.75 -3.14
N ASN A 106 7.84 -16.42 -2.46
CA ASN A 106 9.08 -17.20 -2.51
C ASN A 106 8.89 -18.61 -1.96
N THR A 107 8.16 -18.75 -0.84
CA THR A 107 7.86 -20.07 -0.25
C THR A 107 7.00 -20.93 -1.18
N ILE A 108 6.04 -20.33 -1.89
CA ILE A 108 5.23 -21.03 -2.90
C ILE A 108 6.12 -21.50 -4.05
N SER A 109 6.94 -20.61 -4.61
CA SER A 109 7.86 -20.94 -5.71
C SER A 109 8.81 -22.07 -5.32
N GLU A 110 9.45 -21.99 -4.15
CA GLU A 110 10.36 -23.02 -3.63
C GLU A 110 9.65 -24.37 -3.48
N LYS A 111 8.45 -24.40 -2.88
CA LYS A 111 7.68 -25.63 -2.72
C LYS A 111 7.28 -26.25 -4.05
N ILE A 112 6.93 -25.44 -5.05
CA ILE A 112 6.62 -25.92 -6.41
C ILE A 112 7.86 -26.53 -7.06
N ILE A 113 9.00 -25.83 -7.02
CA ILE A 113 10.28 -26.32 -7.58
C ILE A 113 10.67 -27.65 -6.92
N LEU A 114 10.67 -27.72 -5.58
CA LEU A 114 10.98 -28.95 -4.85
C LEU A 114 9.99 -30.09 -5.16
N SER A 115 8.69 -29.79 -5.24
CA SER A 115 7.65 -30.81 -5.53
C SER A 115 7.70 -31.35 -6.96
N THR A 116 8.29 -30.60 -7.88
CA THR A 116 8.48 -30.99 -9.28
C THR A 116 9.84 -31.64 -9.54
N GLY A 117 10.69 -31.78 -8.50
CA GLY A 117 12.04 -32.33 -8.62
C GLY A 117 13.05 -31.39 -9.27
N GLY A 118 12.76 -30.09 -9.28
CA GLY A 118 13.63 -29.04 -9.78
C GLY A 118 14.67 -28.55 -8.77
N ASP A 119 15.57 -27.67 -9.21
CA ASP A 119 16.64 -27.10 -8.36
C ASP A 119 16.27 -25.66 -7.91
N PRO A 120 16.06 -25.42 -6.59
CA PRO A 120 15.76 -24.09 -6.06
C PRO A 120 16.86 -23.05 -6.32
N LEU A 121 18.11 -23.47 -6.51
CA LEU A 121 19.24 -22.57 -6.78
C LEU A 121 19.27 -22.04 -8.22
N THR A 122 18.67 -22.78 -9.16
CA THR A 122 18.57 -22.38 -10.57
C THR A 122 17.19 -21.81 -10.92
N GLY A 123 16.18 -22.04 -10.07
CA GLY A 123 14.79 -21.64 -10.32
C GLY A 123 14.08 -22.51 -11.36
N GLU A 124 14.71 -23.60 -11.79
CA GLU A 124 14.16 -24.52 -12.78
C GLU A 124 13.24 -25.53 -12.09
N THR A 125 11.97 -25.58 -12.48
CA THR A 125 11.06 -26.66 -12.09
C THR A 125 11.41 -27.93 -12.85
N GLY A 126 11.41 -29.09 -12.17
CA GLY A 126 11.64 -30.36 -12.85
C GLY A 126 10.47 -30.74 -13.76
N LEU A 127 10.72 -31.64 -14.71
CA LEU A 127 9.66 -32.29 -15.48
C LEU A 127 8.94 -33.27 -14.54
N MET A 128 7.79 -32.88 -13.99
CA MET A 128 6.83 -33.88 -13.53
C MET A 128 6.59 -34.83 -14.71
N PRO A 129 6.68 -36.17 -14.54
CA PRO A 129 6.12 -37.06 -15.54
C PRO A 129 4.65 -36.66 -15.65
N LEU A 130 4.23 -36.21 -16.83
CA LEU A 130 2.81 -36.23 -17.16
C LEU A 130 2.40 -37.67 -16.86
N GLU A 131 1.54 -37.88 -15.86
CA GLU A 131 0.95 -39.19 -15.64
C GLU A 131 0.40 -39.63 -17.00
N ASP A 132 1.02 -40.68 -17.53
CA ASP A 132 0.62 -41.33 -18.77
C ASP A 132 -0.90 -41.45 -18.76
N GLU A 133 -1.57 -40.86 -19.76
CA GLU A 133 -2.90 -41.26 -20.15
C GLU A 133 -2.86 -42.77 -20.44
N LYS A 134 -3.11 -43.61 -19.43
CA LYS A 134 -3.31 -45.04 -19.61
C LYS A 134 -4.46 -45.56 -18.77
N LYS A 135 -5.62 -45.47 -19.46
CA LYS A 135 -6.65 -46.50 -19.62
C LYS A 135 -7.57 -46.85 -18.44
#